data_AF-A0A522RH67-F1
#
_entry.id   AF-A0A522RH67-F1
#
_cell.length_a   1.000
_cell.length_b   1.000
_cell.length_c   1.000
_cell.angle_alpha   90.00
_cell.angle_beta   90.00
_cell.angle_gamma   90.00
#
_symmetry.space_group_name_H-M   'P 1'
#
loop_
_entity.id
_entity.type
_entity.pdbx_description
1 polymer ?
#
loop_
_entity_poly.entity_id
_entity_poly.type
_entity_poly.pdbx_seq_one_letter_code
_entity_poly.pdbx_strand_id
1 'polypeptide(L)'
;MEEPKEKRDWRPHINYEWVVKNLPFILFLSLIALLYIANGHYAVKNIREINKLDKEVKELNWRYIDAKSDLMLRSKMSEVSQGVSNYGLQVPERPPLNIQSKKDQ
;
A
#
# COMPACT_ATOMS: atom_id res chain seq x y z
N MET A 1 23.44 59.78 -16.12
CA MET A 1 24.60 58.99 -15.65
C MET A 1 24.17 57.54 -15.75
N GLU A 2 24.53 56.84 -16.81
CA GLU A 2 24.22 55.42 -16.97
C GLU A 2 25.50 54.63 -16.75
N GLU A 3 25.52 53.78 -15.72
CA GLU A 3 26.66 52.94 -15.41
C GLU A 3 26.73 51.73 -16.36
N PRO A 4 27.94 51.29 -16.78
CA PRO A 4 28.07 50.20 -17.74
C PRO A 4 27.73 48.87 -17.06
N LYS A 5 26.76 48.14 -17.62
CA LYS A 5 26.42 46.78 -17.17
C LYS A 5 27.54 45.82 -17.54
N GLU A 6 28.30 45.41 -16.53
CA GLU A 6 29.35 44.40 -16.61
C GLU A 6 28.77 43.06 -17.08
N LYS A 7 29.20 42.61 -18.27
CA LYS A 7 28.78 41.32 -18.83
C LYS A 7 29.56 40.22 -18.13
N ARG A 8 28.86 39.44 -17.30
CA ARG A 8 29.41 38.26 -16.64
C ARG A 8 29.70 37.17 -17.67
N ASP A 9 30.92 37.14 -18.18
CA ASP A 9 31.38 36.15 -19.15
C ASP A 9 31.46 34.76 -18.47
N TRP A 10 30.44 33.94 -18.67
CA TRP A 10 30.35 32.57 -18.14
C TRP A 10 31.06 31.57 -19.06
N ARG A 11 32.37 31.72 -19.21
CA ARG A 11 33.18 30.76 -19.98
C ARG A 11 33.69 29.65 -19.06
N PRO A 12 33.19 28.41 -19.15
CA PRO A 12 33.79 27.31 -18.42
C PRO A 12 35.20 27.04 -18.99
N HIS A 13 36.22 27.22 -18.16
CA HIS A 13 37.60 26.90 -18.51
C HIS A 13 37.78 25.40 -18.31
N ILE A 14 37.51 24.63 -19.35
CA ILE A 14 37.67 23.18 -19.32
C ILE A 14 39.10 22.85 -19.72
N ASN A 15 39.90 22.40 -18.76
CA ASN A 15 41.26 21.95 -19.01
C ASN A 15 41.25 20.55 -19.63
N TYR A 16 41.65 20.46 -20.90
CA TYR A 16 41.66 19.20 -21.66
C TYR A 16 42.54 18.12 -21.01
N GLU A 17 43.71 18.48 -20.48
CA GLU A 17 44.61 17.54 -19.79
C GLU A 17 43.94 16.86 -18.59
N TRP A 18 43.12 17.60 -17.84
CA TRP A 18 42.40 17.04 -16.69
C TRP A 18 41.32 16.04 -17.13
N VAL A 19 40.62 16.33 -18.23
CA VAL A 19 39.61 15.42 -18.79
C VAL A 19 40.26 14.13 -19.29
N VAL A 20 41.39 14.22 -19.99
CA VAL A 20 42.10 13.02 -20.49
C VAL A 20 42.66 12.19 -19.33
N LYS A 21 43.18 12.82 -18.27
CA LYS A 21 43.69 12.11 -17.09
C LYS A 21 42.59 11.36 -16.31
N ASN A 22 41.37 11.88 -16.31
CA ASN A 22 40.23 11.30 -15.60
C ASN A 22 39.24 10.55 -16.51
N LEU A 23 39.58 10.37 -17.78
CA LEU A 23 38.76 9.69 -18.78
C LEU A 23 38.23 8.31 -18.33
N PRO A 24 39.03 7.41 -17.73
CA PRO A 24 38.51 6.11 -17.27
C PRO A 24 37.46 6.25 -16.16
N PHE A 25 37.56 7.27 -15.31
CA PHE A 25 36.59 7.53 -14.25
C PHE A 25 35.27 8.10 -14.80
N ILE A 26 35.36 8.98 -15.80
CA ILE A 26 34.17 9.53 -16.49
C ILE A 26 33.42 8.42 -17.22
N LEU A 27 34.15 7.51 -17.89
CA LEU A 27 33.57 6.32 -18.52
C LEU A 27 32.87 5.40 -17.51
N PHE A 28 33.48 5.20 -16.34
CA PHE A 28 32.88 4.43 -15.25
C PHE A 28 31.55 5.05 -14.79
N LEU A 29 31.51 6.37 -14.58
CA LEU A 29 30.28 7.07 -14.21
C LEU A 29 29.22 7.01 -15.32
N SER A 30 29.63 7.15 -16.59
CA SER A 30 28.74 7.02 -17.74
C SER A 30 28.09 5.63 -17.80
N LEU A 31 28.86 4.58 -17.51
CA LEU A 31 28.37 3.20 -17.46
C LEU A 31 27.34 3.00 -16.33
N ILE A 32 27.61 3.54 -15.13
CA ILE A 32 26.65 3.52 -14.02
C ILE A 32 25.39 4.30 -14.38
N ALA A 33 25.52 5.48 -14.97
CA ALA A 33 24.39 6.30 -15.39
C ALA A 33 23.52 5.56 -16.41
N LEU A 34 24.13 4.85 -17.37
CA LEU A 34 23.41 4.03 -18.34
C LEU A 34 22.66 2.89 -17.66
N LEU A 35 23.30 2.17 -16.73
CA LEU A 35 22.66 1.12 -15.94
C LEU A 35 21.51 1.66 -15.09
N TYR A 36 21.64 2.87 -14.54
CA TYR A 36 20.60 3.51 -13.75
C TYR A 36 19.37 3.87 -14.60
N ILE A 37 19.59 4.49 -15.78
CA ILE A 37 18.51 4.82 -16.71
C ILE A 37 17.81 3.54 -17.20
N ALA A 38 18.59 2.51 -17.52
CA ALA A 38 18.06 1.20 -17.92
C ALA A 38 17.17 0.61 -16.83
N ASN A 39 17.65 0.55 -15.58
CA ASN A 39 16.86 0.06 -14.43
C ASN A 39 15.60 0.91 -14.18
N GLY A 40 15.68 2.23 -14.33
CA GLY A 40 14.54 3.13 -14.20
C GLY A 40 13.41 2.79 -15.18
N HIS A 41 13.74 2.40 -16.42
CA HIS A 41 12.74 2.02 -17.41
C HIS A 41 11.99 0.72 -17.04
N TYR A 42 12.68 -0.25 -16.43
CA TYR A 42 12.04 -1.48 -15.93
C TYR A 42 11.15 -1.21 -14.71
N ALA A 43 11.58 -0.34 -13.80
CA ALA A 43 10.80 0.02 -12.61
C ALA A 43 9.41 0.61 -12.97
N VAL A 44 9.32 1.41 -14.04
CA VAL A 44 8.05 2.02 -14.48
C VAL A 44 7.05 0.97 -14.97
N LYS A 45 7.52 -0.08 -15.66
CA LYS A 45 6.64 -1.18 -16.12
C LYS A 45 6.14 -2.01 -14.94
N ASN A 46 7.05 -2.36 -14.03
CA ASN A 46 6.70 -3.13 -12.83
C ASN A 46 5.71 -2.36 -11.93
N ILE A 47 5.86 -1.04 -11.77
CA ILE A 47 4.92 -0.22 -11.00
C ILE A 47 3.49 -0.31 -11.56
N ARG A 48 3.34 -0.34 -12.89
CA ARG A 48 2.01 -0.45 -13.52
C ARG A 48 1.40 -1.82 -13.31
N GLU A 49 2.19 -2.88 -13.41
CA GLU A 49 1.73 -4.24 -13.13
C GLU A 49 1.32 -4.40 -11.66
N ILE A 50 2.13 -3.91 -10.73
CA ILE A 50 1.81 -3.89 -9.29
C ILE A 50 0.48 -3.18 -9.03
N ASN A 51 0.27 -2.01 -9.62
CA ASN A 51 -0.99 -1.27 -9.46
C ASN A 51 -2.21 -2.01 -10.04
N LYS A 52 -2.01 -2.84 -11.08
CA LYS A 52 -3.08 -3.66 -11.64
C LYS A 52 -3.42 -4.83 -10.70
N LEU A 53 -2.40 -5.53 -10.21
CA LEU A 53 -2.58 -6.62 -9.24
C LEU A 53 -3.23 -6.11 -7.94
N ASP A 54 -2.86 -4.92 -7.45
CA ASP A 54 -3.46 -4.34 -6.22
C ASP A 54 -4.97 -4.08 -6.38
N LYS A 55 -5.41 -3.68 -7.58
CA LYS A 55 -6.84 -3.53 -7.89
C LYS A 55 -7.57 -4.87 -7.85
N GLU A 56 -7.00 -5.91 -8.44
CA GLU A 56 -7.58 -7.26 -8.46
C GLU A 56 -7.70 -7.83 -7.04
N VAL A 57 -6.67 -7.65 -6.21
CA VAL A 57 -6.69 -8.06 -4.80
C VAL A 57 -7.75 -7.29 -4.02
N LYS A 58 -7.88 -5.97 -4.22
CA LYS A 58 -8.94 -5.18 -3.59
C LYS A 58 -10.32 -5.67 -3.99
N GLU A 59 -10.57 -5.92 -5.27
CA GLU A 59 -11.86 -6.42 -5.75
C GLU A 59 -12.22 -7.77 -5.10
N LEU A 60 -11.26 -8.68 -5.01
CA LEU A 60 -11.47 -9.98 -4.36
C LEU A 60 -11.79 -9.83 -2.87
N ASN A 61 -11.11 -8.91 -2.18
CA ASN A 61 -11.33 -8.63 -0.77
C ASN A 61 -12.70 -7.99 -0.52
N TRP A 62 -13.13 -7.07 -1.39
CA TRP A 62 -14.49 -6.52 -1.35
C TRP A 62 -15.54 -7.62 -1.48
N ARG A 63 -15.40 -8.52 -2.45
CA ARG A 63 -16.32 -9.67 -2.62
C ARG A 63 -16.34 -10.58 -1.39
N TYR A 64 -15.19 -10.79 -0.74
CA TYR A 64 -15.11 -11.55 0.51
C TYR A 64 -15.83 -10.85 1.66
N ILE A 65 -15.62 -9.55 1.84
CA ILE A 65 -16.28 -8.74 2.88
C ILE A 65 -17.80 -8.75 2.66
N ASP A 66 -18.25 -8.61 1.42
CA ASP A 66 -19.68 -8.59 1.08
C ASP A 66 -20.34 -9.95 1.40
N ALA A 67 -19.75 -11.05 0.94
CA ALA A 67 -20.22 -12.40 1.23
C ALA A 67 -20.19 -12.73 2.74
N LYS A 68 -19.16 -12.25 3.45
CA LYS A 68 -19.06 -12.40 4.90
C LYS A 68 -20.09 -11.54 5.63
N SER A 69 -20.40 -10.34 5.13
CA SER A 69 -21.41 -9.45 5.69
C SER A 69 -22.80 -10.06 5.58
N ASP A 70 -23.14 -10.68 4.44
CA ASP A 70 -24.39 -11.43 4.26
C ASP A 70 -24.52 -12.60 5.25
N LEU A 71 -23.43 -13.33 5.47
CA LEU A 71 -23.38 -14.37 6.50
C LEU A 71 -23.51 -13.79 7.91
N MET A 72 -22.89 -12.65 8.19
CA MET A 72 -22.99 -11.97 9.48
C MET A 72 -24.39 -11.43 9.76
N LEU A 73 -25.09 -10.94 8.74
CA LEU A 73 -26.50 -10.51 8.82
C LEU A 73 -27.39 -11.70 9.16
N ARG A 74 -27.26 -12.82 8.44
CA ARG A 74 -28.01 -14.06 8.73
C ARG A 74 -27.66 -14.68 10.07
N SER A 75 -26.42 -14.49 10.54
CA SER A 75 -25.94 -14.98 11.83
C SER A 75 -26.18 -13.97 12.96
N LYS A 76 -26.76 -12.80 12.67
CA LYS A 76 -27.01 -11.76 13.66
C LYS A 76 -28.10 -12.26 14.62
N MET A 77 -27.76 -12.28 15.91
CA MET A 77 -28.64 -12.74 16.98
C MET A 77 -30.03 -12.08 16.97
N SER A 78 -30.19 -10.87 16.43
CA SER A 78 -31.50 -10.19 16.38
C SER A 78 -32.47 -10.85 15.40
N GLU A 79 -32.03 -11.27 14.20
CA GLU A 79 -32.88 -11.98 13.23
C GLU A 79 -33.13 -13.43 13.64
N VAL A 80 -32.11 -14.11 14.17
CA VAL A 80 -32.28 -15.45 14.73
C VAL A 80 -33.26 -15.39 15.92
N SER A 81 -33.25 -14.35 16.75
CA SER A 81 -34.26 -14.22 17.82
C SER A 81 -35.69 -14.04 17.29
N GLN A 82 -35.87 -13.35 16.15
CA GLN A 82 -37.19 -13.16 15.54
C GLN A 82 -37.68 -14.42 14.80
N GLY A 83 -36.79 -15.12 14.09
CA GLY A 83 -37.10 -16.38 13.42
C GLY A 83 -37.43 -17.52 14.40
N VAL A 84 -36.75 -17.56 15.55
CA VAL A 84 -36.96 -18.56 16.60
C VAL A 84 -38.08 -18.13 17.58
N SER A 85 -38.46 -16.83 17.62
CA SER A 85 -39.66 -16.36 18.35
C SER A 85 -40.96 -16.96 17.82
N ASN A 86 -41.04 -17.25 16.51
CA ASN A 86 -42.17 -17.98 15.93
C ASN A 86 -42.26 -19.44 16.41
N TYR A 87 -41.18 -19.98 16.98
CA TYR A 87 -41.13 -21.30 17.61
C TYR A 87 -41.20 -21.25 19.15
N GLY A 88 -41.47 -20.08 19.74
CA GLY A 88 -41.70 -19.93 21.19
C GLY A 88 -40.43 -19.85 22.07
N LEU A 89 -39.24 -19.74 21.49
CA LEU A 89 -37.99 -19.59 22.25
C LEU A 89 -37.63 -18.11 22.41
N GLN A 90 -37.67 -17.63 23.64
CA GLN A 90 -37.25 -16.28 24.01
C GLN A 90 -35.77 -16.26 24.39
N VAL A 91 -35.03 -15.27 23.90
CA VAL A 91 -33.62 -15.08 24.30
C VAL A 91 -33.61 -14.63 25.76
N PRO A 92 -32.85 -15.30 26.65
CA PRO A 92 -32.77 -14.89 28.04
C PRO A 92 -32.13 -13.49 28.12
N GLU A 93 -32.91 -12.52 28.61
CA GLU A 93 -32.51 -11.11 28.79
C GLU A 93 -31.45 -10.92 29.88
N ARG A 94 -31.17 -12.00 30.65
CA ARG A 94 -30.19 -12.02 31.73
C ARG A 94 -29.18 -13.14 31.48
N PRO A 95 -27.88 -12.90 31.71
CA PRO A 95 -26.88 -13.96 31.64
C PRO A 95 -27.26 -15.10 32.59
N PRO A 96 -27.10 -16.37 32.17
CA PRO A 96 -27.50 -17.51 32.99
C PRO A 96 -26.72 -17.49 34.31
N LEU A 97 -27.46 -17.53 35.43
CA LEU A 97 -26.83 -17.71 36.73
C LEU A 97 -26.18 -19.09 36.78
N ASN A 98 -24.86 -19.12 36.99
CA ASN A 98 -24.14 -20.35 37.26
C ASN A 98 -24.61 -20.89 38.61
N ILE A 99 -25.52 -21.86 38.60
CA ILE A 99 -25.92 -22.57 39.80
C ILE A 99 -24.79 -23.54 40.13
N GLN A 100 -23.83 -23.10 40.95
CA GLN A 100 -22.96 -24.03 41.63
C GLN A 100 -23.82 -24.79 42.64
N SER A 101 -23.91 -26.10 42.48
CA SER A 101 -24.58 -26.95 43.44
C SER A 101 -23.94 -26.75 44.80
N LYS A 102 -24.68 -26.12 45.72
CA LYS A 102 -24.40 -26.32 47.13
C LYS A 102 -24.73 -27.78 47.40
N LYS A 103 -23.68 -28.58 47.47
CA LYS A 103 -23.71 -29.90 48.06
C LYS A 103 -24.18 -29.71 49.49
N ASP A 104 -25.33 -30.30 49.83
CA ASP A 104 -25.83 -30.38 51.20
C ASP A 104 -24.74 -30.94 52.12
N GLN A 105 -24.37 -30.15 53.12
CA GLN A 105 -23.87 -30.59 54.42
C GLN A 105 -24.07 -29.48 55.44
#